data_AF-A0A259SKF8-F1
#
_entry.id   AF-A0A259SKF8-F1
#
_cell.length_a   1.000
_cell.length_b   1.000
_cell.length_c   1.000
_cell.angle_alpha   90.00
_cell.angle_beta   90.00
_cell.angle_gamma   90.00
#
_symmetry.space_group_name_H-M   'P 1'
#
loop_
_entity.id
_entity.type
_entity.pdbx_description
1 polymer ?
#
loop_
_entity_poly.entity_id
_entity_poly.type
_entity_poly.pdbx_seq_one_letter_code
_entity_poly.pdbx_strand_id
1 'polypeptide(L)'
;KKADELTVMAHFSGFDTIRNGIEVSSIEKHFERLSFAFTGIKQQYNQQSLRYIWADMFPYAITLMAASVASVIFALLATTRRTLRRKLP
;
A
#
# COMPACT_ATOMS: atom_id res chain seq x y z
N LYS A 1 -18.34 -2.47 -32.29
CA LYS A 1 -17.14 -1.74 -31.78
C LYS A 1 -17.26 -1.33 -30.32
N LYS A 2 -18.04 -0.31 -29.90
CA LYS A 2 -18.20 0.01 -28.45
C LYS A 2 -18.94 -1.07 -27.63
N ALA A 3 -19.92 -1.73 -28.23
CA ALA A 3 -20.68 -2.80 -27.56
C ALA A 3 -19.82 -4.07 -27.32
N ASP A 4 -18.93 -4.39 -28.25
CA ASP A 4 -17.99 -5.52 -28.11
C ASP A 4 -16.94 -5.22 -27.03
N GLU A 5 -16.45 -3.98 -26.95
CA GLU A 5 -15.52 -3.53 -25.92
C GLU A 5 -16.13 -3.64 -24.52
N LEU A 6 -17.39 -3.22 -24.33
CA LEU A 6 -18.14 -3.42 -23.08
C LEU A 6 -18.31 -4.90 -22.72
N THR A 7 -18.53 -5.75 -23.70
CA THR A 7 -18.69 -7.20 -23.51
C THR A 7 -17.36 -7.83 -23.09
N VAL A 8 -16.25 -7.42 -23.69
CA VAL A 8 -14.91 -7.86 -23.30
C VAL A 8 -14.55 -7.35 -21.90
N MET A 9 -14.82 -6.07 -21.58
CA MET A 9 -14.61 -5.52 -20.24
C MET A 9 -15.45 -6.24 -19.16
N ALA A 10 -16.67 -6.68 -19.50
CA ALA A 10 -17.50 -7.45 -18.58
C ALA A 10 -16.85 -8.79 -18.17
N HIS A 11 -16.16 -9.47 -19.10
CA HIS A 11 -15.38 -10.68 -18.80
C HIS A 11 -14.17 -10.41 -17.90
N PHE A 12 -13.59 -9.22 -17.95
CA PHE A 12 -12.44 -8.83 -17.11
C PHE A 12 -12.83 -8.14 -15.79
N SER A 13 -14.11 -7.79 -15.59
CA SER A 13 -14.58 -7.06 -14.41
C SER A 13 -14.20 -7.71 -13.06
N GLY A 14 -14.29 -9.04 -12.96
CA GLY A 14 -13.89 -9.79 -11.77
C GLY A 14 -12.38 -9.74 -11.53
N PHE A 15 -11.59 -9.93 -12.58
CA PHE A 15 -10.14 -9.80 -12.53
C PHE A 15 -9.72 -8.39 -12.12
N ASP A 16 -10.31 -7.35 -12.71
CA ASP A 16 -10.03 -5.96 -12.38
C ASP A 16 -10.41 -5.61 -10.95
N THR A 17 -11.51 -6.16 -10.44
CA THR A 17 -11.94 -5.95 -9.05
C THR A 17 -10.91 -6.52 -8.07
N ILE A 18 -10.45 -7.76 -8.32
CA ILE A 18 -9.45 -8.42 -7.47
C ILE A 18 -8.11 -7.68 -7.55
N ARG A 19 -7.65 -7.37 -8.77
CA ARG A 19 -6.42 -6.62 -9.02
C ARG A 19 -6.45 -5.27 -8.29
N ASN A 20 -7.54 -4.52 -8.45
CA ASN A 20 -7.71 -3.23 -7.79
C ASN A 20 -7.77 -3.38 -6.27
N GLY A 21 -8.44 -4.43 -5.75
CA GLY A 21 -8.45 -4.73 -4.33
C GLY A 21 -7.04 -4.95 -3.78
N ILE A 22 -6.24 -5.78 -4.45
CA ILE A 22 -4.84 -6.02 -4.10
C ILE A 22 -4.04 -4.71 -4.17
N GLU A 23 -4.19 -3.95 -5.26
CA GLU A 23 -3.46 -2.69 -5.45
C GLU A 23 -3.79 -1.65 -4.38
N VAL A 24 -5.06 -1.49 -4.01
CA VAL A 24 -5.51 -0.55 -2.98
C VAL A 24 -5.15 -1.03 -1.58
N SER A 25 -5.00 -2.34 -1.36
CA SER A 25 -4.58 -2.91 -0.07
C SER A 25 -3.05 -2.99 0.10
N SER A 26 -2.28 -2.79 -0.97
CA SER A 26 -0.84 -3.02 -0.97
C SER A 26 -0.09 -1.95 -0.18
N ILE A 27 0.72 -2.40 0.80
CA ILE A 27 1.61 -1.56 1.61
C ILE A 27 2.62 -0.84 0.71
N GLU A 28 3.16 -1.52 -0.30
CA GLU A 28 4.09 -0.93 -1.27
C GLU A 28 3.45 0.24 -2.01
N LYS A 29 2.20 0.10 -2.45
CA LYS A 29 1.47 1.19 -3.13
C LYS A 29 1.26 2.39 -2.22
N HIS A 30 1.01 2.18 -0.94
CA HIS A 30 0.87 3.27 0.03
C HIS A 30 2.21 3.99 0.25
N PHE A 31 3.31 3.25 0.29
CA PHE A 31 4.66 3.82 0.36
C PHE A 31 5.02 4.63 -0.89
N GLU A 32 4.75 4.09 -2.09
CA GLU A 32 4.96 4.81 -3.36
C GLU A 32 4.15 6.11 -3.41
N ARG A 33 2.84 6.05 -3.10
CA ARG A 33 1.95 7.22 -3.14
C ARG A 33 2.45 8.34 -2.23
N LEU A 34 2.82 8.01 -1.00
CA LEU A 34 3.37 8.96 -0.04
C LEU A 34 4.70 9.53 -0.54
N SER A 35 5.65 8.68 -0.95
CA SER A 35 6.98 9.11 -1.39
C SER A 35 6.92 9.98 -2.65
N PHE A 36 6.08 9.64 -3.62
CA PHE A 36 5.93 10.41 -4.86
C PHE A 36 5.25 11.76 -4.63
N ALA A 37 4.39 11.87 -3.62
CA ALA A 37 3.78 13.13 -3.25
C ALA A 37 4.81 14.09 -2.62
N PHE A 38 5.62 13.61 -1.68
CA PHE A 38 6.65 14.45 -1.03
C PHE A 38 7.81 14.81 -1.97
N THR A 39 8.17 13.94 -2.90
CA THR A 39 9.20 14.23 -3.90
C THR A 39 8.67 15.09 -5.06
N GLY A 40 7.36 15.33 -5.14
CA GLY A 40 6.75 16.12 -6.21
C GLY A 40 6.80 15.47 -7.59
N ILE A 41 7.11 14.16 -7.68
CA ILE A 41 7.14 13.42 -8.95
C ILE A 41 5.77 13.43 -9.63
N LYS A 42 4.69 13.39 -8.84
CA LYS A 42 3.34 13.54 -9.38
C LYS A 42 3.00 15.02 -9.54
N GLN A 43 2.56 15.38 -10.74
CA GLN A 43 2.22 16.75 -11.11
C GLN A 43 1.24 17.43 -10.13
N GLN A 44 0.27 16.68 -9.59
CA GLN A 44 -0.72 17.19 -8.63
C GLN A 44 -0.13 17.64 -7.28
N TYR A 45 1.08 17.19 -6.94
CA TYR A 45 1.79 17.53 -5.70
C TYR A 45 3.04 18.39 -5.95
N ASN A 46 3.47 18.54 -7.20
CA ASN A 46 4.58 19.41 -7.55
C ASN A 46 4.25 20.86 -7.19
N GLN A 47 5.20 21.59 -6.60
CA GLN A 47 5.05 22.98 -6.13
C GLN A 47 3.92 23.21 -5.11
N GLN A 48 3.32 22.15 -4.56
CA GLN A 48 2.34 22.27 -3.49
C GLN A 48 3.03 22.51 -2.14
N SER A 49 2.32 23.15 -1.22
CA SER A 49 2.81 23.28 0.15
C SER A 49 2.90 21.91 0.83
N LEU A 50 3.89 21.74 1.71
CA LEU A 50 4.04 20.51 2.51
C LEU A 50 2.78 20.21 3.33
N ARG A 51 2.07 21.24 3.79
CA ARG A 51 0.80 21.08 4.52
C ARG A 51 -0.28 20.44 3.66
N TYR A 52 -0.39 20.85 2.40
CA TYR A 52 -1.36 20.27 1.47
C TYR A 52 -1.03 18.80 1.19
N ILE A 53 0.24 18.51 0.88
CA ILE A 53 0.72 17.14 0.63
C ILE A 53 0.48 16.25 1.85
N TRP A 54 0.82 16.74 3.04
CA TRP A 54 0.63 15.99 4.29
C TRP A 54 -0.83 15.68 4.55
N ALA A 55 -1.73 16.65 4.38
CA ALA A 55 -3.16 16.45 4.59
C ALA A 55 -3.74 15.38 3.66
N ASP A 56 -3.35 15.40 2.38
CA ASP A 56 -3.84 14.43 1.39
C ASP A 56 -3.22 13.03 1.58
N MET A 57 -1.95 12.95 1.99
CA MET A 57 -1.24 11.68 2.17
C MET A 57 -1.40 11.05 3.56
N PHE A 58 -2.05 11.75 4.51
CA PHE A 58 -2.19 11.30 5.89
C PHE A 58 -2.78 9.88 6.04
N PRO A 59 -3.82 9.47 5.28
CA PRO A 59 -4.35 8.11 5.37
C PRO A 59 -3.29 7.05 5.03
N TYR A 60 -2.45 7.28 4.03
CA TYR A 60 -1.37 6.36 3.66
C TYR A 60 -0.31 6.28 4.76
N ALA A 61 0.03 7.40 5.40
CA ALA A 61 0.92 7.42 6.55
C ALA A 61 0.39 6.54 7.71
N ILE A 62 -0.91 6.63 8.03
CA ILE A 62 -1.54 5.79 9.05
C ILE A 62 -1.42 4.30 8.68
N THR A 63 -1.73 3.93 7.44
CA THR A 63 -1.66 2.52 7.03
C THR A 63 -0.26 1.95 7.11
N LEU A 64 0.78 2.73 6.74
CA LEU A 64 2.18 2.31 6.85
C LEU A 64 2.60 2.17 8.32
N MET A 65 2.16 3.09 9.18
CA MET A 65 2.40 3.00 10.62
C MET A 65 1.72 1.75 11.21
N ALA A 66 0.47 1.50 10.87
CA ALA A 66 -0.27 0.32 11.32
C ALA A 66 0.39 -0.98 10.85
N ALA A 67 0.81 -1.05 9.58
CA ALA A 67 1.55 -2.19 9.04
C ALA A 67 2.88 -2.42 9.78
N SER A 68 3.60 -1.34 10.11
CA SER A 68 4.85 -1.41 10.87
C SER A 68 4.63 -1.95 12.29
N VAL A 69 3.61 -1.44 12.99
CA VAL A 69 3.22 -1.91 14.32
C VAL A 69 2.81 -3.39 14.27
N ALA A 70 1.99 -3.77 13.28
CA ALA A 70 1.56 -5.16 13.09
C ALA A 70 2.75 -6.09 12.84
N SER A 71 3.73 -5.67 12.03
CA SER A 71 4.96 -6.43 11.77
C SER A 71 5.78 -6.64 13.05
N VAL A 72 5.94 -5.59 13.87
CA VAL A 72 6.64 -5.69 15.15
C VAL A 72 5.91 -6.65 16.10
N ILE A 73 4.59 -6.52 16.24
CA ILE A 73 3.77 -7.42 17.07
C ILE A 73 3.90 -8.86 16.58
N PHE A 74 3.78 -9.08 15.27
CA PHE A 74 3.96 -10.40 14.68
C PHE A 74 5.33 -10.99 14.99
N ALA A 75 6.41 -10.20 14.84
CA ALA A 75 7.76 -10.63 15.16
C ALA A 75 7.90 -11.01 16.64
N LEU A 76 7.34 -10.23 17.56
CA LEU A 76 7.34 -10.52 18.99
C LEU A 76 6.60 -11.82 19.31
N LEU A 77 5.43 -12.06 18.68
CA LEU A 77 4.63 -13.26 18.89
C LEU A 77 5.25 -14.52 18.26
N ALA A 78 5.82 -14.39 17.06
CA ALA A 78 6.49 -15.48 16.36
C ALA A 78 7.81 -15.89 17.03
N THR A 79 8.45 -14.97 17.74
CA THR A 79 9.72 -15.21 18.41
C THR A 79 9.50 -15.85 19.79
N THR A 80 9.49 -17.19 19.84
CA THR A 80 9.48 -17.92 21.11
C THR A 80 10.89 -18.25 21.60
N ARG A 81 11.07 -18.42 22.92
CA ARG A 81 12.35 -18.87 23.52
C ARG A 81 12.88 -20.17 22.90
N ARG A 82 11.99 -21.08 22.47
CA ARG A 82 12.35 -22.32 21.77
C ARG A 82 12.85 -22.05 20.34
N THR A 83 12.26 -21.10 19.63
CA THR A 83 12.69 -20.71 18.27
C THR A 83 14.06 -20.06 18.29
N LEU A 84 14.34 -19.21 19.28
CA LEU A 84 15.64 -18.55 19.45
C LEU A 84 16.76 -19.51 19.85
N ARG A 85 16.49 -20.45 20.76
CA ARG A 85 17.50 -21.42 21.24
C ARG A 85 17.93 -22.46 20.21
N ARG A 86 17.10 -22.78 19.22
CA ARG A 86 17.48 -23.66 18.09
C ARG A 86 18.52 -23.04 17.16
N LYS A 87 18.78 -21.73 17.28
CA LYS A 87 19.75 -21.00 16.43
C LYS A 87 21.03 -20.59 17.17
N LEU A 88 21.16 -20.90 18.45
CA LEU A 88 22.43 -20.77 19.17
C LEU A 88 23.26 -22.03 18.92
N PRO A 89 24.54 -21.93 18.50
CA PRO A 89 25.42 -23.09 18.34
C PRO A 89 25.66 -23.82 19.67
#